data_AF-T2SYP5-F1
#
_entry.id   AF-T2SYP5-F1
#
_cell.length_a   1.000
_cell.length_b   1.000
_cell.length_c   1.000
_cell.angle_alpha   90.00
_cell.angle_beta   90.00
_cell.angle_gamma   90.00
#
_symmetry.space_group_name_H-M   'P 1'
#
loop_
_entity.id
_entity.type
_entity.pdbx_description
1 polymer ?
#
loop_
_entity_poly.entity_id
_entity_poly.type
_entity_poly.pdbx_seq_one_letter_code
_entity_poly.pdbx_strand_id
1 'polypeptide(L)'
;MKDFLEDYKKSVLERESEGIPPLPLNAKQVEAVVEILMKDPTNATFAKELLIHRVSPGVDEGAKVKAEFLAQLSQKKLECARISALEATTLLGTMLGGYNVEPLIVGLESQDKSIAKESAKALKTTLLVYGSFDKIAAMSKTNALAKEVLESWANAEWFLNKEPLNECIEACVFKIDGETNTDDLSPASDAFTRSDIPLHAKAMLKNRIENYEQRIKAIKAKGVPVAYVGDVVGTGSSRKSATNSIMWHFGKDIPFVPNKRSGGIVIGGVIAPIFFATCEDSGALPIVADVKDLKEGDLIKIYPYKGEITLNDKVVSTFKLEPETLLDEVRASGRIPLIIGRGLTNKVRKFLGLGESEAFKKPSAPKSDAKGYTLAQKIVGHACGVKGILPGAYCEPKVTTVGSQDTTGAMTRDEVKELASLKFDAPFVLQSFC
;
A
#
# COMPACT_ATOMS: atom_id res chain seq x y z
N MET A 1 -16.77 14.17 25.56
CA MET A 1 -15.70 15.08 25.06
C MET A 1 -14.46 15.10 25.96
N LYS A 2 -14.55 15.49 27.24
CA LYS A 2 -13.37 15.52 28.15
C LYS A 2 -12.74 14.13 28.34
N ASP A 3 -13.57 13.12 28.60
CA ASP A 3 -13.11 11.75 28.83
C ASP A 3 -12.29 11.20 27.65
N PHE A 4 -12.75 11.40 26.40
CA PHE A 4 -12.01 10.98 25.20
C PHE A 4 -10.62 11.64 25.08
N LEU A 5 -10.52 12.96 25.29
CA LEU A 5 -9.24 13.66 25.13
C LEU A 5 -8.23 13.26 26.20
N GLU A 6 -8.70 13.05 27.43
CA GLU A 6 -7.87 12.58 28.53
C GLU A 6 -7.40 11.14 28.30
N ASP A 7 -8.31 10.24 27.92
CA ASP A 7 -7.99 8.85 27.58
C ASP A 7 -7.02 8.76 26.39
N TYR A 8 -7.26 9.54 25.34
CA TYR A 8 -6.39 9.57 24.17
C TYR A 8 -4.99 10.07 24.52
N LYS A 9 -4.88 11.18 25.29
CA LYS A 9 -3.58 11.70 25.73
C LYS A 9 -2.84 10.71 26.62
N LYS A 10 -3.56 10.00 27.50
CA LYS A 10 -2.98 8.94 28.33
C LYS A 10 -2.43 7.80 27.46
N SER A 11 -3.21 7.34 26.48
CA SER A 11 -2.78 6.29 25.54
C SER A 11 -1.57 6.73 24.68
N VAL A 12 -1.51 8.01 24.28
CA VAL A 12 -0.34 8.58 23.59
C VAL A 12 0.90 8.48 24.48
N LEU A 13 0.83 8.92 25.74
CA LEU A 13 1.97 8.87 26.67
C LEU A 13 2.44 7.43 26.95
N GLU A 14 1.51 6.50 27.13
CA GLU A 14 1.82 5.07 27.31
C GLU A 14 2.60 4.54 26.10
N ARG A 15 2.14 4.84 24.88
CA ARG A 15 2.78 4.35 23.65
C ARG A 15 4.08 5.09 23.30
N GLU A 16 4.18 6.36 23.63
CA GLU A 16 5.44 7.12 23.52
C GLU A 16 6.51 6.56 24.46
N SER A 17 6.14 6.10 25.67
CA SER A 17 7.07 5.42 26.59
C SER A 17 7.63 4.11 26.00
N GLU A 18 6.88 3.52 25.07
CA GLU A 18 7.28 2.34 24.31
C GLU A 18 7.97 2.66 22.98
N GLY A 19 8.09 3.94 22.61
CA GLY A 19 8.70 4.40 21.36
C GLY A 19 7.85 4.18 20.11
N ILE A 20 6.52 4.08 20.26
CA ILE A 20 5.58 3.81 19.15
C ILE A 20 4.44 4.84 19.09
N PRO A 21 3.89 5.14 17.90
CA PRO A 21 2.78 6.10 17.77
C PRO A 21 1.47 5.55 18.35
N PRO A 22 0.50 6.42 18.66
CA PRO A 22 -0.84 6.00 19.08
C PRO A 22 -1.52 5.14 18.02
N LEU A 23 -2.46 4.30 18.45
CA LEU A 23 -3.30 3.51 17.55
C LEU A 23 -4.18 4.43 16.67
N PRO A 24 -4.56 3.97 15.46
CA PRO A 24 -5.60 4.63 14.68
C PRO A 24 -6.92 4.70 15.47
N LEU A 25 -7.70 5.75 15.22
CA LEU A 25 -8.97 5.97 15.86
C LEU A 25 -10.01 4.96 15.38
N ASN A 26 -10.76 4.38 16.31
CA ASN A 26 -11.97 3.62 16.00
C ASN A 26 -13.17 4.56 15.74
N ALA A 27 -14.29 4.01 15.28
CA ALA A 27 -15.49 4.79 14.95
C ALA A 27 -15.97 5.73 16.06
N LYS A 28 -16.07 5.24 17.31
CA LYS A 28 -16.51 6.05 18.46
C LYS A 28 -15.56 7.21 18.76
N GLN A 29 -14.26 6.99 18.60
CA GLN A 29 -13.26 8.04 18.76
C GLN A 29 -13.33 9.07 17.63
N VAL A 30 -13.62 8.65 16.39
CA VAL A 30 -13.86 9.58 15.28
C VAL A 30 -15.13 10.40 15.52
N GLU A 31 -16.21 9.80 16.03
CA GLU A 31 -17.42 10.53 16.44
C GLU A 31 -17.12 11.60 17.49
N ALA A 32 -16.32 11.26 18.53
CA ALA A 32 -15.89 12.20 19.54
C ALA A 32 -15.03 13.34 18.95
N VAL A 33 -14.14 13.03 18.00
CA VAL A 33 -13.35 14.02 17.26
C VAL A 33 -14.24 14.97 16.46
N VAL A 34 -15.25 14.45 15.77
CA VAL A 34 -16.25 15.25 15.03
C VAL A 34 -17.03 16.15 15.99
N GLU A 35 -17.45 15.63 17.15
CA GLU A 35 -18.15 16.43 18.15
C GLU A 35 -17.28 17.60 18.65
N ILE A 36 -16.00 17.34 18.95
CA ILE A 36 -15.04 18.37 19.39
C ILE A 36 -14.84 19.43 18.30
N LEU A 37 -14.67 19.02 17.03
CA LEU A 37 -14.55 19.93 15.90
C LEU A 37 -15.74 20.89 15.77
N MET A 38 -16.94 20.41 16.13
CA MET A 38 -18.19 21.17 15.99
C MET A 38 -18.50 22.03 17.22
N LYS A 39 -18.09 21.60 18.43
CA LYS A 39 -18.58 22.20 19.68
C LYS A 39 -17.49 22.83 20.57
N ASP A 40 -16.22 22.48 20.38
CA ASP A 40 -15.13 22.93 21.24
C ASP A 40 -14.00 23.64 20.44
N PRO A 41 -14.09 24.97 20.30
CA PRO A 41 -13.09 25.77 19.58
C PRO A 41 -11.67 25.65 20.14
N THR A 42 -11.52 25.30 21.42
CA THR A 42 -10.22 25.20 22.10
C THR A 42 -9.44 23.99 21.62
N ASN A 43 -10.12 22.84 21.47
CA ASN A 43 -9.52 21.58 21.04
C ASN A 43 -9.73 21.28 19.55
N ALA A 44 -10.43 22.13 18.81
CA ALA A 44 -10.77 21.90 17.40
C ALA A 44 -9.55 21.71 16.49
N THR A 45 -8.44 22.43 16.71
CA THR A 45 -7.21 22.25 15.91
C THR A 45 -6.61 20.86 16.15
N PHE A 46 -6.53 20.43 17.40
CA PHE A 46 -6.03 19.09 17.73
C PHE A 46 -6.94 17.99 17.15
N ALA A 47 -8.26 18.14 17.28
CA ALA A 47 -9.23 17.21 16.71
C ALA A 47 -9.13 17.13 15.18
N LYS A 48 -8.85 18.26 14.51
CA LYS A 48 -8.59 18.29 13.06
C LYS A 48 -7.38 17.43 12.69
N GLU A 49 -6.26 17.58 13.39
CA GLU A 49 -5.06 16.76 13.15
C GLU A 49 -5.33 15.27 13.32
N LEU A 50 -6.11 14.89 14.34
CA LEU A 50 -6.54 13.50 14.54
C LEU A 50 -7.40 13.00 13.37
N LEU A 51 -8.38 13.79 12.93
CA LEU A 51 -9.24 13.43 11.79
C LEU A 51 -8.42 13.23 10.51
N ILE A 52 -7.42 14.08 10.27
CA ILE A 52 -6.59 14.03 9.05
C ILE A 52 -5.64 12.83 9.09
N HIS A 53 -4.95 12.61 10.21
CA HIS A 53 -3.77 11.74 10.27
C HIS A 53 -3.92 10.45 11.07
N ARG A 54 -5.02 10.26 11.82
CA ARG A 54 -5.20 9.11 12.73
C ARG A 54 -6.42 8.23 12.39
N VAL A 55 -7.09 8.45 11.27
CA VAL A 55 -8.22 7.61 10.82
C VAL A 55 -7.77 6.71 9.67
N SER A 56 -7.98 5.40 9.80
CA SER A 56 -7.71 4.44 8.74
C SER A 56 -8.53 4.75 7.48
N PRO A 57 -7.99 4.52 6.26
CA PRO A 57 -8.69 4.77 5.00
C PRO A 57 -9.63 3.61 4.62
N GLY A 58 -10.20 3.67 3.41
CA GLY A 58 -10.95 2.55 2.85
C GLY A 58 -12.35 2.40 3.44
N VAL A 59 -12.72 1.16 3.77
CA VAL A 59 -14.03 0.81 4.35
C VAL A 59 -13.97 0.48 5.84
N ASP A 60 -12.96 0.98 6.55
CA ASP A 60 -12.95 0.94 8.01
C ASP A 60 -14.15 1.70 8.61
N GLU A 61 -14.60 1.29 9.80
CA GLU A 61 -15.76 1.91 10.46
C GLU A 61 -15.48 3.38 10.81
N GLY A 62 -14.25 3.72 11.22
CA GLY A 62 -13.84 5.11 11.44
C GLY A 62 -13.76 5.91 10.13
N ALA A 63 -13.36 5.26 9.03
CA ALA A 63 -13.38 5.88 7.71
C ALA A 63 -14.81 6.27 7.29
N LYS A 64 -15.80 5.43 7.62
CA LYS A 64 -17.21 5.73 7.33
C LYS A 64 -17.67 7.02 8.01
N VAL A 65 -17.46 7.13 9.32
CA VAL A 65 -17.83 8.33 10.11
C VAL A 65 -17.12 9.57 9.55
N LYS A 66 -15.81 9.47 9.27
CA LYS A 66 -15.04 10.55 8.66
C LYS A 66 -15.61 10.96 7.30
N ALA A 67 -15.89 10.02 6.41
CA ALA A 67 -16.41 10.29 5.07
C ALA A 67 -17.79 10.95 5.13
N GLU A 68 -18.69 10.48 5.99
CA GLU A 68 -20.04 11.03 6.16
C GLU A 68 -20.00 12.48 6.68
N PHE A 69 -19.13 12.76 7.65
CA PHE A 69 -18.91 14.12 8.15
C PHE A 69 -18.36 15.05 7.05
N LEU A 70 -17.28 14.64 6.37
CA LEU A 70 -16.67 15.45 5.31
C LEU A 70 -17.61 15.63 4.12
N ALA A 71 -18.45 14.64 3.80
CA ALA A 71 -19.48 14.74 2.77
C ALA A 71 -20.48 15.86 3.08
N GLN A 72 -20.97 15.93 4.32
CA GLN A 72 -21.90 16.99 4.73
C GLN A 72 -21.27 18.39 4.63
N LEU A 73 -19.99 18.53 5.01
CA LEU A 73 -19.25 19.78 4.87
C LEU A 73 -19.03 20.16 3.40
N SER A 74 -18.57 19.22 2.56
CA SER A 74 -18.31 19.46 1.13
C SER A 74 -19.57 19.89 0.37
N GLN A 75 -20.73 19.38 0.78
CA GLN A 75 -22.04 19.69 0.21
C GLN A 75 -22.70 20.93 0.86
N LYS A 76 -22.01 21.62 1.79
CA LYS A 76 -22.53 22.77 2.56
C LYS A 76 -23.85 22.48 3.28
N LYS A 77 -24.09 21.23 3.66
CA LYS A 77 -25.23 20.80 4.51
C LYS A 77 -24.93 20.99 5.99
N LEU A 78 -23.65 21.04 6.33
CA LEU A 78 -23.12 21.28 7.66
C LEU A 78 -21.98 22.31 7.52
N GLU A 79 -21.80 23.16 8.54
CA GLU A 79 -20.70 24.12 8.59
C GLU A 79 -19.78 23.81 9.78
N CYS A 80 -18.47 23.87 9.57
CA CYS A 80 -17.46 23.70 10.60
C CYS A 80 -16.48 24.87 10.55
N ALA A 81 -16.22 25.52 11.69
CA ALA A 81 -15.34 26.68 11.76
C ALA A 81 -13.87 26.37 11.36
N ARG A 82 -13.44 25.10 11.42
CA ARG A 82 -12.05 24.68 11.17
C ARG A 82 -11.83 23.93 9.85
N ILE A 83 -12.90 23.52 9.17
CA ILE A 83 -12.81 22.75 7.92
C ILE A 83 -13.81 23.37 6.93
N SER A 84 -13.28 24.02 5.90
CA SER A 84 -14.10 24.56 4.82
C SER A 84 -14.68 23.45 3.93
N ALA A 85 -15.72 23.74 3.16
CA ALA A 85 -16.26 22.80 2.17
C ALA A 85 -15.19 22.33 1.16
N LEU A 86 -14.30 23.24 0.74
CA LEU A 86 -13.21 22.92 -0.18
C LEU A 86 -12.20 21.98 0.46
N GLU A 87 -11.78 22.28 1.69
CA GLU A 87 -10.87 21.41 2.44
C GLU A 87 -11.49 20.04 2.72
N ALA A 88 -12.78 19.98 3.05
CA ALA A 88 -13.47 18.71 3.23
C ALA A 88 -13.46 17.85 1.95
N THR A 89 -13.58 18.50 0.78
CA THR A 89 -13.47 17.85 -0.53
C THR A 89 -12.06 17.32 -0.78
N THR A 90 -11.03 18.10 -0.45
CA THR A 90 -9.63 17.65 -0.51
C THR A 90 -9.38 16.46 0.40
N LEU A 91 -9.89 16.48 1.64
CA LEU A 91 -9.74 15.39 2.60
C LEU A 91 -10.49 14.11 2.21
N LEU A 92 -11.64 14.22 1.54
CA LEU A 92 -12.28 13.04 0.93
C LEU A 92 -11.35 12.38 -0.09
N GLY A 93 -10.56 13.16 -0.84
CA GLY A 93 -9.59 12.66 -1.81
C GLY A 93 -8.41 11.88 -1.22
N THR A 94 -8.18 11.93 0.10
CA THR A 94 -7.05 11.25 0.75
C THR A 94 -7.40 9.89 1.34
N MET A 95 -8.67 9.47 1.26
CA MET A 95 -9.17 8.26 1.93
C MET A 95 -8.99 6.96 1.13
N LEU A 96 -8.16 7.00 0.07
CA LEU A 96 -7.84 5.92 -0.90
C LEU A 96 -9.02 5.41 -1.75
N GLY A 97 -10.18 5.22 -1.16
CA GLY A 97 -11.41 4.75 -1.80
C GLY A 97 -12.43 4.21 -0.79
N GLY A 98 -13.56 3.69 -1.27
CA GLY A 98 -14.67 3.27 -0.42
C GLY A 98 -15.66 4.41 -0.15
N TYR A 99 -15.90 4.73 1.12
CA TYR A 99 -16.98 5.65 1.53
C TYR A 99 -16.81 7.10 1.03
N ASN A 100 -15.60 7.50 0.62
CA ASN A 100 -15.31 8.81 0.05
C ASN A 100 -15.69 8.96 -1.44
N VAL A 101 -15.80 7.86 -2.19
CA VAL A 101 -15.97 7.89 -3.65
C VAL A 101 -17.30 8.52 -4.06
N GLU A 102 -18.40 8.07 -3.44
CA GLU A 102 -19.74 8.57 -3.76
C GLU A 102 -19.90 10.08 -3.45
N PRO A 103 -19.45 10.60 -2.28
CA PRO A 103 -19.38 12.04 -2.02
C PRO A 103 -18.61 12.83 -3.08
N LEU A 104 -17.47 12.33 -3.57
CA LEU A 104 -16.69 12.99 -4.63
C LEU A 104 -17.44 13.00 -5.96
N ILE A 105 -18.18 11.94 -6.30
CA ILE A 105 -19.02 11.90 -7.50
C ILE A 105 -20.15 12.93 -7.42
N VAL A 106 -20.82 13.04 -6.27
CA VAL A 106 -21.82 14.09 -6.02
C VAL A 106 -21.17 15.48 -6.14
N GLY A 107 -19.93 15.64 -5.68
CA GLY A 107 -19.17 16.88 -5.80
C GLY A 107 -18.96 17.35 -7.24
N LEU A 108 -18.89 16.45 -8.23
CA LEU A 108 -18.78 16.80 -9.66
C LEU A 108 -19.99 17.59 -10.18
N GLU A 109 -21.15 17.45 -9.54
CA GLU A 109 -22.41 18.14 -9.90
C GLU A 109 -22.62 19.43 -9.08
N SER A 110 -21.66 19.78 -8.22
CA SER A 110 -21.74 20.99 -7.39
C SER A 110 -21.81 22.26 -8.24
N GLN A 111 -22.71 23.17 -7.85
CA GLN A 111 -22.79 24.52 -8.42
C GLN A 111 -21.57 25.38 -8.02
N ASP A 112 -20.87 25.00 -6.94
CA ASP A 112 -19.61 25.62 -6.58
C ASP A 112 -18.47 25.01 -7.41
N LYS A 113 -17.99 25.80 -8.38
CA LYS A 113 -16.92 25.38 -9.31
C LYS A 113 -15.63 24.96 -8.60
N SER A 114 -15.34 25.48 -7.40
CA SER A 114 -14.15 25.08 -6.64
C SER A 114 -14.28 23.66 -6.12
N ILE A 115 -15.44 23.31 -5.57
CA ILE A 115 -15.78 21.97 -5.07
C ILE A 115 -15.81 20.96 -6.21
N ALA A 116 -16.44 21.31 -7.34
CA ALA A 116 -16.51 20.42 -8.49
C ALA A 116 -15.13 20.10 -9.05
N LYS A 117 -14.24 21.09 -9.18
CA LYS A 117 -12.87 20.90 -9.64
C LYS A 117 -12.02 20.08 -8.66
N GLU A 118 -12.13 20.35 -7.36
CA GLU A 118 -11.39 19.58 -6.35
C GLU A 118 -11.87 18.12 -6.29
N SER A 119 -13.18 17.89 -6.47
CA SER A 119 -13.74 16.53 -6.56
C SER A 119 -13.20 15.77 -7.77
N ALA A 120 -13.13 16.43 -8.93
CA ALA A 120 -12.54 15.85 -10.13
C ALA A 120 -11.06 15.53 -9.92
N LYS A 121 -10.29 16.46 -9.36
CA LYS A 121 -8.86 16.26 -9.04
C LYS A 121 -8.65 15.05 -8.11
N ALA A 122 -9.47 14.91 -7.08
CA ALA A 122 -9.41 13.76 -6.17
C ALA A 122 -9.75 12.43 -6.88
N LEU A 123 -10.79 12.42 -7.72
CA LEU A 123 -11.18 11.22 -8.48
C LEU A 123 -10.11 10.79 -9.49
N LYS A 124 -9.44 11.74 -10.15
CA LYS A 124 -8.33 11.47 -11.10
C LYS A 124 -7.22 10.58 -10.48
N THR A 125 -6.99 10.68 -9.17
CA THR A 125 -6.00 9.86 -8.44
C THR A 125 -6.61 8.70 -7.63
N THR A 126 -7.93 8.56 -7.60
CA THR A 126 -8.62 7.49 -6.85
C THR A 126 -8.71 6.23 -7.70
N LEU A 127 -8.04 5.14 -7.28
CA LEU A 127 -8.02 3.87 -8.03
C LEU A 127 -9.16 2.93 -7.61
N LEU A 128 -9.52 2.97 -6.33
CA LEU A 128 -10.47 2.05 -5.69
C LEU A 128 -11.93 2.51 -5.90
N VAL A 129 -12.31 2.78 -7.16
CA VAL A 129 -13.66 3.25 -7.55
C VAL A 129 -14.65 2.11 -7.82
N TYR A 130 -14.16 0.91 -8.14
CA TYR A 130 -14.95 -0.30 -8.35
C TYR A 130 -16.28 -0.08 -9.12
N GLY A 131 -17.42 -0.39 -8.50
CA GLY A 131 -18.76 -0.26 -9.09
C GLY A 131 -19.14 1.17 -9.45
N SER A 132 -18.49 2.17 -8.86
CA SER A 132 -18.74 3.58 -9.15
C SER A 132 -18.20 4.04 -10.50
N PHE A 133 -17.37 3.22 -11.17
CA PHE A 133 -16.91 3.50 -12.54
C PHE A 133 -18.09 3.72 -13.49
N ASP A 134 -19.11 2.85 -13.47
CA ASP A 134 -20.22 2.92 -14.43
C ASP A 134 -21.04 4.21 -14.24
N LYS A 135 -21.14 4.69 -13.00
CA LYS A 135 -21.78 5.97 -12.66
C LYS A 135 -21.01 7.15 -13.22
N ILE A 136 -19.69 7.20 -13.03
CA ILE A 136 -18.82 8.26 -13.58
C ILE A 136 -18.85 8.22 -15.11
N ALA A 137 -18.84 7.02 -15.70
CA ALA A 137 -18.92 6.84 -17.13
C ALA A 137 -20.24 7.31 -17.72
N ALA A 138 -21.37 7.02 -17.08
CA ALA A 138 -22.66 7.58 -17.49
C ALA A 138 -22.68 9.11 -17.37
N MET A 139 -22.16 9.66 -16.28
CA MET A 139 -22.09 11.10 -16.01
C MET A 139 -21.19 11.85 -17.02
N SER A 140 -20.11 11.22 -17.51
CA SER A 140 -19.19 11.81 -18.49
C SER A 140 -19.84 12.24 -19.81
N LYS A 141 -21.04 11.73 -20.12
CA LYS A 141 -21.81 12.10 -21.33
C LYS A 141 -22.32 13.53 -21.28
N THR A 142 -22.51 14.10 -20.09
CA THR A 142 -23.09 15.43 -19.90
C THR A 142 -22.25 16.34 -18.99
N ASN A 143 -21.40 15.78 -18.14
CA ASN A 143 -20.53 16.53 -17.23
C ASN A 143 -19.08 16.53 -17.73
N ALA A 144 -18.56 17.73 -18.05
CA ALA A 144 -17.20 17.90 -18.56
C ALA A 144 -16.11 17.44 -17.57
N LEU A 145 -16.30 17.63 -16.26
CA LEU A 145 -15.34 17.19 -15.25
C LEU A 145 -15.31 15.67 -15.11
N ALA A 146 -16.48 15.01 -15.18
CA ALA A 146 -16.53 13.55 -15.21
C ALA A 146 -15.82 12.98 -16.46
N LYS A 147 -15.93 13.67 -17.60
CA LYS A 147 -15.18 13.35 -18.82
C LYS A 147 -13.67 13.52 -18.60
N GLU A 148 -13.22 14.61 -17.99
CA GLU A 148 -11.81 14.80 -17.66
C GLU A 148 -11.27 13.73 -16.70
N VAL A 149 -12.08 13.24 -15.75
CA VAL A 149 -11.71 12.13 -14.86
C VAL A 149 -11.45 10.86 -15.67
N LEU A 150 -12.33 10.52 -16.61
CA LEU A 150 -12.12 9.37 -17.50
C LEU A 150 -10.88 9.55 -18.39
N GLU A 151 -10.68 10.73 -18.97
CA GLU A 151 -9.51 11.00 -19.81
C GLU A 151 -8.21 10.87 -19.01
N SER A 152 -8.17 11.40 -17.79
CA SER A 152 -7.03 11.27 -16.88
C SER A 152 -6.70 9.82 -16.55
N TRP A 153 -7.71 8.98 -16.25
CA TRP A 153 -7.52 7.55 -16.06
C TRP A 153 -7.07 6.84 -17.33
N ALA A 154 -7.64 7.17 -18.48
CA ALA A 154 -7.28 6.60 -19.78
C ALA A 154 -5.83 6.94 -20.20
N ASN A 155 -5.33 8.09 -19.76
CA ASN A 155 -3.96 8.56 -19.95
C ASN A 155 -3.00 8.11 -18.85
N ALA A 156 -3.47 7.30 -17.88
CA ALA A 156 -2.67 6.81 -16.76
C ALA A 156 -2.00 7.93 -15.93
N GLU A 157 -2.64 9.10 -15.80
CA GLU A 157 -2.06 10.23 -15.05
C GLU A 157 -1.82 9.89 -13.57
N TRP A 158 -2.66 9.04 -12.96
CA TRP A 158 -2.46 8.54 -11.60
C TRP A 158 -1.10 7.84 -11.40
N PHE A 159 -0.54 7.28 -12.48
CA PHE A 159 0.75 6.59 -12.50
C PHE A 159 1.87 7.51 -12.99
N LEU A 160 1.63 8.23 -14.10
CA LEU A 160 2.63 9.09 -14.73
C LEU A 160 2.99 10.32 -13.91
N ASN A 161 2.09 10.78 -13.02
CA ASN A 161 2.36 11.88 -12.10
C ASN A 161 3.14 11.43 -10.84
N LYS A 162 3.36 10.12 -10.64
CA LYS A 162 4.26 9.64 -9.59
C LYS A 162 5.70 9.68 -10.09
N GLU A 163 6.61 10.05 -9.20
CA GLU A 163 8.05 9.99 -9.47
C GLU A 163 8.46 8.55 -9.84
N PRO A 164 9.21 8.35 -10.94
CA PRO A 164 9.78 7.05 -11.25
C PRO A 164 10.83 6.66 -10.20
N LEU A 165 11.20 5.37 -10.18
CA LEU A 165 12.31 4.93 -9.33
C LEU A 165 13.60 5.66 -9.73
N ASN A 166 14.37 6.14 -8.76
CA ASN A 166 15.62 6.85 -9.02
C ASN A 166 16.62 5.96 -9.80
N GLU A 167 17.39 6.59 -10.69
CA GLU A 167 18.47 5.89 -11.42
C GLU A 167 19.59 5.39 -10.51
N CYS A 168 19.80 6.09 -9.39
CA CYS A 168 20.74 5.77 -8.33
C CYS A 168 20.06 5.92 -6.98
N ILE A 169 20.15 4.88 -6.15
CA ILE A 169 19.64 4.88 -4.77
C ILE A 169 20.82 4.67 -3.84
N GLU A 170 21.11 5.67 -3.01
CA GLU A 170 22.08 5.51 -1.93
C GLU A 170 21.40 4.82 -0.75
N ALA A 171 22.03 3.78 -0.22
CA ALA A 171 21.52 3.03 0.91
C ALA A 171 22.64 2.57 1.85
N CYS A 172 22.32 2.43 3.13
CA CYS A 172 23.18 1.80 4.12
C CYS A 172 22.75 0.35 4.33
N VAL A 173 23.73 -0.56 4.35
CA VAL A 173 23.48 -2.00 4.49
C VAL A 173 23.19 -2.39 5.94
N PHE A 174 22.04 -3.00 6.17
CA PHE A 174 21.71 -3.74 7.39
C PHE A 174 21.79 -5.24 7.09
N LYS A 175 22.93 -5.87 7.40
CA LYS A 175 23.28 -7.24 7.03
C LYS A 175 22.92 -8.22 8.13
N ILE A 176 22.16 -9.24 7.75
CA ILE A 176 21.88 -10.42 8.58
C ILE A 176 22.45 -11.65 7.89
N ASP A 177 23.54 -12.20 8.44
CA ASP A 177 24.23 -13.36 7.88
C ASP A 177 23.42 -14.66 8.01
N GLY A 178 23.51 -15.52 7.00
CA GLY A 178 22.79 -16.77 6.89
C GLY A 178 21.34 -16.61 6.42
N GLU A 179 20.49 -17.52 6.86
CA GLU A 179 19.07 -17.55 6.50
C GLU A 179 18.24 -16.70 7.46
N THR A 180 17.49 -15.74 6.91
CA THR A 180 16.39 -15.05 7.59
C THR A 180 15.08 -15.75 7.34
N ASN A 181 14.59 -16.44 8.37
CA ASN A 181 13.25 -16.98 8.39
C ASN A 181 12.25 -15.85 8.70
N THR A 182 11.03 -15.97 8.18
CA THR A 182 9.93 -15.05 8.51
C THR A 182 9.61 -15.01 10.02
N ASP A 183 9.88 -16.07 10.78
CA ASP A 183 9.76 -16.07 12.24
C ASP A 183 10.79 -15.16 12.92
N ASP A 184 11.99 -14.99 12.34
CA ASP A 184 12.97 -14.03 12.86
C ASP A 184 12.44 -12.59 12.75
N LEU A 185 11.68 -12.29 11.70
CA LEU A 185 11.14 -10.95 11.41
C LEU A 185 9.81 -10.68 12.10
N SER A 186 9.06 -11.74 12.41
CA SER A 186 7.73 -11.71 12.99
C SER A 186 7.52 -12.98 13.80
N PRO A 187 8.01 -13.05 15.05
CA PRO A 187 7.97 -14.27 15.84
C PRO A 187 6.55 -14.77 16.09
N ALA A 188 6.38 -16.09 16.12
CA ALA A 188 5.08 -16.71 16.40
C ALA A 188 4.54 -16.33 17.79
N SER A 189 5.41 -16.15 18.79
CA SER A 189 5.02 -15.75 20.15
C SER A 189 4.40 -14.35 20.22
N ASP A 190 4.56 -13.51 19.19
CA ASP A 190 4.00 -12.17 19.09
C ASP A 190 2.88 -12.09 18.03
N ALA A 191 2.32 -13.23 17.60
CA ALA A 191 1.29 -13.25 16.56
C ALA A 191 0.07 -12.38 16.90
N PHE A 192 -0.25 -12.24 18.18
CA PHE A 192 -1.37 -11.42 18.67
C PHE A 192 -1.18 -9.91 18.47
N THR A 193 0.04 -9.42 18.23
CA THR A 193 0.30 -7.99 17.99
C THR A 193 0.36 -7.62 16.50
N ARG A 194 0.26 -8.59 15.57
CA ARG A 194 0.52 -8.39 14.13
C ARG A 194 -0.28 -7.28 13.45
N SER A 195 -1.51 -7.02 13.89
CA SER A 195 -2.34 -5.93 13.35
C SER A 195 -1.90 -4.53 13.86
N ASP A 196 -1.16 -4.45 14.97
CA ASP A 196 -0.51 -3.24 15.44
C ASP A 196 0.93 -3.21 14.91
N ILE A 197 1.10 -2.81 13.64
CA ILE A 197 2.39 -2.83 12.94
C ILE A 197 3.53 -2.19 13.76
N PRO A 198 3.37 -0.98 14.33
CA PRO A 198 4.42 -0.37 15.13
C PRO A 198 4.84 -1.20 16.35
N LEU A 199 3.88 -1.76 17.08
CA LEU A 199 4.14 -2.60 18.24
C LEU A 199 4.82 -3.91 17.80
N HIS A 200 4.29 -4.58 16.79
CA HIS A 200 4.82 -5.84 16.31
C HIS A 200 6.24 -5.72 15.75
N ALA A 201 6.55 -4.60 15.08
CA ALA A 201 7.87 -4.33 14.54
C ALA A 201 8.97 -4.25 15.61
N LYS A 202 8.63 -4.02 16.89
CA LYS A 202 9.58 -4.11 18.00
C LYS A 202 10.09 -5.53 18.23
N ALA A 203 9.34 -6.55 17.82
CA ALA A 203 9.75 -7.95 17.94
C ALA A 203 10.66 -8.43 16.81
N MET A 204 10.90 -7.61 15.78
CA MET A 204 11.74 -7.97 14.65
C MET A 204 13.17 -8.29 15.12
N LEU A 205 13.62 -9.52 14.85
CA LEU A 205 14.93 -10.10 15.15
C LEU A 205 15.20 -10.38 16.64
N LYS A 206 14.22 -10.19 17.52
CA LYS A 206 14.43 -10.28 18.98
C LYS A 206 14.97 -11.64 19.46
N ASN A 207 14.57 -12.72 18.81
CA ASN A 207 14.97 -14.09 19.18
C ASN A 207 16.26 -14.53 18.48
N ARG A 208 16.73 -13.76 17.49
CA ARG A 208 17.88 -14.13 16.66
C ARG A 208 19.13 -13.33 16.98
N ILE A 209 18.98 -12.05 17.35
CA ILE A 209 20.08 -11.12 17.56
C ILE A 209 19.88 -10.44 18.91
N GLU A 210 20.81 -10.61 19.85
CA GLU A 210 20.70 -10.06 21.21
C GLU A 210 20.62 -8.52 21.23
N ASN A 211 21.43 -7.85 20.41
CA ASN A 211 21.51 -6.37 20.34
C ASN A 211 20.74 -5.76 19.16
N TYR A 212 19.65 -6.40 18.72
CA TYR A 212 18.92 -6.02 17.51
C TYR A 212 18.42 -4.56 17.54
N GLU A 213 17.92 -4.09 18.68
CA GLU A 213 17.41 -2.71 18.83
C GLU A 213 18.52 -1.68 18.63
N GLN A 214 19.69 -1.90 19.24
CA GLN A 214 20.82 -1.00 19.11
C GLN A 214 21.33 -0.97 17.67
N ARG A 215 21.37 -2.14 16.99
CA ARG A 215 21.76 -2.22 15.58
C ARG A 215 20.79 -1.46 14.66
N ILE A 216 19.49 -1.66 14.82
CA ILE A 216 18.46 -0.94 14.05
C ILE A 216 18.56 0.57 14.31
N LYS A 217 18.76 0.99 15.57
CA LYS A 217 18.93 2.42 15.90
C LYS A 217 20.21 2.99 15.26
N ALA A 218 21.32 2.28 15.34
CA ALA A 218 22.61 2.70 14.80
C ALA A 218 22.57 2.85 13.27
N ILE A 219 21.93 1.91 12.57
CA ILE A 219 21.85 1.97 11.11
C ILE A 219 20.94 3.13 10.65
N LYS A 220 19.82 3.36 11.34
CA LYS A 220 18.91 4.48 11.05
C LYS A 220 19.58 5.85 11.30
N ALA A 221 20.50 5.93 12.27
CA ALA A 221 21.25 7.15 12.56
C ALA A 221 22.20 7.58 11.43
N LYS A 222 22.44 6.74 10.41
CA LYS A 222 23.24 7.11 9.22
C LYS A 222 22.56 8.13 8.32
N GLY A 223 21.25 8.35 8.48
CA GLY A 223 20.51 9.41 7.76
C GLY A 223 20.28 9.14 6.27
N VAL A 224 20.56 7.94 5.79
CA VAL A 224 20.28 7.47 4.42
C VAL A 224 19.29 6.31 4.45
N PRO A 225 18.59 5.98 3.33
CA PRO A 225 17.78 4.77 3.22
C PRO A 225 18.54 3.52 3.70
N VAL A 226 17.84 2.56 4.28
CA VAL A 226 18.44 1.31 4.75
C VAL A 226 18.02 0.17 3.83
N ALA A 227 18.98 -0.64 3.38
CA ALA A 227 18.73 -1.88 2.68
C ALA A 227 18.86 -3.05 3.66
N TYR A 228 17.79 -3.84 3.81
CA TYR A 228 17.87 -5.11 4.54
C TYR A 228 18.56 -6.13 3.65
N VAL A 229 19.72 -6.65 4.08
CA VAL A 229 20.56 -7.55 3.28
C VAL A 229 20.71 -8.90 4.00
N GLY A 230 20.51 -10.01 3.30
CA GLY A 230 20.74 -11.35 3.85
C GLY A 230 21.15 -12.37 2.79
N ASP A 231 21.72 -13.49 3.20
CA ASP A 231 22.18 -14.51 2.24
C ASP A 231 20.98 -15.28 1.66
N VAL A 232 20.05 -15.67 2.54
CA VAL A 232 18.73 -16.22 2.18
C VAL A 232 17.67 -15.46 2.98
N VAL A 233 16.66 -14.89 2.33
CA VAL A 233 15.69 -14.02 2.99
C VAL A 233 14.25 -14.48 2.79
N GLY A 234 13.49 -14.53 3.89
CA GLY A 234 12.04 -14.65 3.87
C GLY A 234 11.52 -16.09 3.77
N THR A 235 12.32 -17.08 4.13
CA THR A 235 11.88 -18.48 4.16
C THR A 235 10.81 -18.71 5.24
N GLY A 236 10.12 -19.85 5.15
CA GLY A 236 9.08 -20.24 6.10
C GLY A 236 7.68 -19.76 5.71
N SER A 237 6.86 -19.49 6.72
CA SER A 237 5.43 -19.23 6.56
C SER A 237 5.12 -17.88 5.90
N SER A 238 4.02 -17.83 5.15
CA SER A 238 3.46 -16.58 4.65
C SER A 238 2.90 -15.73 5.79
N ARG A 239 3.64 -14.72 6.23
CA ARG A 239 3.18 -13.74 7.21
C ARG A 239 3.59 -12.32 6.80
N LYS A 240 2.62 -11.53 6.34
CA LYS A 240 2.83 -10.14 5.91
C LYS A 240 3.41 -9.25 7.02
N SER A 241 3.20 -9.62 8.28
CA SER A 241 3.84 -8.96 9.43
C SER A 241 5.37 -8.91 9.32
N ALA A 242 6.03 -9.91 8.72
CA ALA A 242 7.48 -9.89 8.52
C ALA A 242 7.93 -8.75 7.59
N THR A 243 7.25 -8.55 6.47
CA THR A 243 7.53 -7.44 5.57
C THR A 243 7.11 -6.10 6.18
N ASN A 244 5.98 -6.07 6.89
CA ASN A 244 5.53 -4.87 7.59
C ASN A 244 6.55 -4.39 8.63
N SER A 245 7.22 -5.29 9.36
CA SER A 245 8.28 -4.93 10.31
C SER A 245 9.48 -4.27 9.62
N ILE A 246 9.94 -4.81 8.49
CA ILE A 246 11.02 -4.21 7.69
C ILE A 246 10.62 -2.82 7.20
N MET A 247 9.41 -2.69 6.64
CA MET A 247 8.88 -1.41 6.13
C MET A 247 8.65 -0.40 7.25
N TRP A 248 8.26 -0.86 8.44
CA TRP A 248 8.11 0.00 9.60
C TRP A 248 9.45 0.65 9.97
N HIS A 249 10.52 -0.15 10.00
CA HIS A 249 11.85 0.35 10.35
C HIS A 249 12.52 1.15 9.25
N PHE A 250 12.40 0.73 7.99
CA PHE A 250 13.23 1.18 6.86
C PHE A 250 12.45 1.71 5.64
N GLY A 251 11.13 1.61 5.66
CA GLY A 251 10.25 2.17 4.63
C GLY A 251 9.91 3.64 4.85
N LYS A 252 8.91 4.12 4.11
CA LYS A 252 8.42 5.50 4.12
C LYS A 252 6.98 5.55 4.62
N ASP A 253 6.65 6.62 5.34
CA ASP A 253 5.28 6.90 5.75
C ASP A 253 4.38 7.07 4.51
N ILE A 254 3.16 6.54 4.62
CA ILE A 254 2.13 6.69 3.59
C ILE A 254 1.26 7.89 4.01
N PRO A 255 1.17 8.97 3.20
CA PRO A 255 0.35 10.12 3.55
C PRO A 255 -1.08 9.72 3.88
N PHE A 256 -1.60 10.23 5.01
CA PHE A 256 -2.98 10.03 5.48
C PHE A 256 -3.35 8.58 5.87
N VAL A 257 -2.40 7.64 5.88
CA VAL A 257 -2.61 6.26 6.32
C VAL A 257 -1.83 6.04 7.63
N PRO A 258 -2.50 5.98 8.80
CA PRO A 258 -1.80 5.84 10.07
C PRO A 258 -1.16 4.47 10.22
N ASN A 259 0.01 4.44 10.87
CA ASN A 259 0.67 3.23 11.38
C ASN A 259 0.99 2.16 10.31
N LYS A 260 1.10 2.57 9.05
CA LYS A 260 1.55 1.72 7.93
C LYS A 260 2.62 2.45 7.13
N ARG A 261 3.60 1.70 6.66
CA ARG A 261 4.68 2.18 5.80
C ARG A 261 4.78 1.34 4.54
N SER A 262 5.28 1.94 3.48
CA SER A 262 5.53 1.28 2.18
C SER A 262 6.98 1.50 1.75
N GLY A 263 7.40 0.85 0.66
CA GLY A 263 8.77 0.99 0.17
C GLY A 263 9.76 0.15 0.98
N GLY A 264 11.00 0.61 1.02
CA GLY A 264 12.13 -0.13 1.58
C GLY A 264 12.83 -0.98 0.52
N ILE A 265 14.02 -1.44 0.87
CA ILE A 265 14.92 -2.18 -0.03
C ILE A 265 15.27 -3.50 0.67
N VAL A 266 15.10 -4.61 -0.03
CA VAL A 266 15.50 -5.94 0.44
C VAL A 266 16.44 -6.53 -0.58
N ILE A 267 17.65 -6.92 -0.18
CA ILE A 267 18.63 -7.55 -1.05
C ILE A 267 18.95 -8.93 -0.50
N GLY A 268 18.77 -9.96 -1.32
CA GLY A 268 19.01 -11.34 -0.93
C GLY A 268 19.89 -12.06 -1.94
N GLY A 269 20.83 -12.89 -1.47
CA GLY A 269 21.44 -13.92 -2.34
C GLY A 269 20.37 -14.86 -2.90
N VAL A 270 19.42 -15.21 -2.06
CA VAL A 270 18.15 -15.87 -2.39
C VAL A 270 17.02 -15.16 -1.64
N ILE A 271 15.88 -14.91 -2.29
CA ILE A 271 14.66 -14.45 -1.63
C ILE A 271 13.56 -15.48 -1.87
N ALA A 272 12.89 -15.92 -0.81
CA ALA A 272 11.80 -16.88 -0.94
C ALA A 272 10.63 -16.28 -1.74
N PRO A 273 10.00 -17.02 -2.68
CA PRO A 273 9.02 -16.45 -3.61
C PRO A 273 7.82 -15.75 -2.97
N ILE A 274 7.28 -16.30 -1.87
CA ILE A 274 6.13 -15.69 -1.17
C ILE A 274 6.54 -14.36 -0.53
N PHE A 275 7.73 -14.31 0.07
CA PHE A 275 8.26 -13.11 0.68
C PHE A 275 8.58 -12.04 -0.36
N PHE A 276 9.19 -12.45 -1.48
CA PHE A 276 9.42 -11.58 -2.64
C PHE A 276 8.11 -10.92 -3.10
N ALA A 277 7.09 -11.72 -3.37
CA ALA A 277 5.76 -11.25 -3.76
C ALA A 277 5.15 -10.28 -2.73
N THR A 278 5.31 -10.56 -1.43
CA THR A 278 4.78 -9.70 -0.37
C THR A 278 5.52 -8.36 -0.31
N CYS A 279 6.83 -8.33 -0.58
CA CYS A 279 7.61 -7.11 -0.74
C CYS A 279 7.09 -6.27 -1.92
N GLU A 280 6.92 -6.89 -3.10
CA GLU A 280 6.38 -6.25 -4.31
C GLU A 280 4.99 -5.65 -4.07
N ASP A 281 4.08 -6.44 -3.48
CA ASP A 281 2.70 -6.02 -3.20
C ASP A 281 2.63 -4.80 -2.26
N SER A 282 3.63 -4.66 -1.38
CA SER A 282 3.73 -3.58 -0.39
C SER A 282 4.60 -2.40 -0.87
N GLY A 283 5.06 -2.43 -2.12
CA GLY A 283 5.84 -1.36 -2.74
C GLY A 283 7.32 -1.32 -2.40
N ALA A 284 7.86 -2.35 -1.75
CA ALA A 284 9.30 -2.49 -1.56
C ALA A 284 10.02 -2.86 -2.86
N LEU A 285 11.34 -2.66 -2.88
CA LEU A 285 12.22 -3.10 -3.96
C LEU A 285 13.02 -4.33 -3.50
N PRO A 286 12.52 -5.56 -3.75
CA PRO A 286 13.29 -6.78 -3.55
C PRO A 286 14.28 -6.99 -4.71
N ILE A 287 15.54 -7.26 -4.40
CA ILE A 287 16.62 -7.46 -5.36
C ILE A 287 17.32 -8.78 -5.04
N VAL A 288 17.39 -9.67 -6.03
CA VAL A 288 18.21 -10.88 -5.92
C VAL A 288 19.58 -10.60 -6.52
N ALA A 289 20.63 -10.61 -5.69
CA ALA A 289 22.00 -10.25 -6.08
C ALA A 289 23.02 -10.99 -5.18
N ASP A 290 24.28 -11.14 -5.60
CA ASP A 290 25.33 -11.61 -4.68
C ASP A 290 25.54 -10.56 -3.57
N VAL A 291 25.60 -11.01 -2.32
CA VAL A 291 25.66 -10.19 -1.11
C VAL A 291 26.91 -10.46 -0.27
N LYS A 292 27.86 -11.26 -0.76
CA LYS A 292 29.08 -11.65 -0.01
C LYS A 292 29.97 -10.47 0.35
N ASP A 293 30.07 -9.50 -0.57
CA ASP A 293 30.92 -8.33 -0.41
C ASP A 293 30.21 -7.16 0.31
N LEU A 294 28.95 -7.34 0.69
CA LEU A 294 28.15 -6.33 1.40
C LEU A 294 28.19 -6.57 2.91
N LYS A 295 28.70 -5.60 3.67
CA LYS A 295 28.85 -5.67 5.13
C LYS A 295 27.95 -4.67 5.83
N GLU A 296 27.61 -4.96 7.10
CA GLU A 296 26.85 -4.04 7.95
C GLU A 296 27.47 -2.63 7.93
N GLY A 297 26.67 -1.62 7.65
CA GLY A 297 27.08 -0.23 7.67
C GLY A 297 27.70 0.28 6.37
N ASP A 298 27.93 -0.58 5.37
CA ASP A 298 28.41 -0.15 4.06
C ASP A 298 27.43 0.84 3.42
N LEU A 299 27.98 1.89 2.81
CA LEU A 299 27.22 2.85 2.00
C LEU A 299 27.33 2.44 0.54
N ILE A 300 26.23 1.90 0.01
CA ILE A 300 26.14 1.39 -1.36
C ILE A 300 25.33 2.34 -2.24
N LYS A 301 25.63 2.31 -3.53
CA LYS A 301 24.76 2.86 -4.57
C LYS A 301 24.16 1.70 -5.36
N ILE A 302 22.84 1.69 -5.46
CA ILE A 302 22.08 0.72 -6.25
C ILE A 302 21.65 1.44 -7.52
N TYR A 303 21.92 0.86 -8.69
CA TYR A 303 21.50 1.37 -9.99
C TYR A 303 20.43 0.45 -10.59
N PRO A 304 19.14 0.64 -10.29
CA PRO A 304 18.08 -0.31 -10.65
C PRO A 304 17.97 -0.59 -12.14
N TYR A 305 18.19 0.43 -12.98
CA TYR A 305 18.11 0.32 -14.44
C TYR A 305 19.36 -0.30 -15.08
N LYS A 306 20.52 -0.19 -14.42
CA LYS A 306 21.78 -0.82 -14.87
C LYS A 306 21.94 -2.24 -14.35
N GLY A 307 21.29 -2.57 -13.25
CA GLY A 307 21.46 -3.86 -12.60
C GLY A 307 22.78 -3.97 -11.84
N GLU A 308 23.23 -2.89 -11.19
CA GLU A 308 24.52 -2.83 -10.52
C GLU A 308 24.40 -2.32 -9.07
N ILE A 309 25.19 -2.90 -8.17
CA ILE A 309 25.43 -2.40 -6.83
C ILE A 309 26.90 -2.02 -6.73
N THR A 310 27.18 -0.79 -6.33
CA THR A 310 28.56 -0.30 -6.14
C THR A 310 28.84 0.06 -4.69
N LEU A 311 30.06 -0.22 -4.25
CA LEU A 311 30.63 0.20 -2.98
C LEU A 311 31.94 0.94 -3.28
N ASN A 312 32.09 2.17 -2.77
CA ASN A 312 33.25 3.04 -3.09
C ASN A 312 33.50 3.16 -4.61
N ASP A 313 32.42 3.36 -5.37
CA ASP A 313 32.39 3.49 -6.84
C ASP A 313 32.94 2.27 -7.62
N LYS A 314 33.09 1.12 -6.95
CA LYS A 314 33.40 -0.17 -7.59
C LYS A 314 32.16 -1.05 -7.60
N VAL A 315 31.87 -1.69 -8.73
CA VAL A 315 30.80 -2.69 -8.83
C VAL A 315 31.17 -3.90 -7.97
N VAL A 316 30.34 -4.19 -6.97
CA VAL A 316 30.50 -5.33 -6.06
C VAL A 316 29.47 -6.42 -6.31
N SER A 317 28.36 -6.09 -6.98
CA SER A 317 27.35 -7.07 -7.36
C SER A 317 26.59 -6.59 -8.59
N THR A 318 26.07 -7.53 -9.36
CA THR A 318 25.19 -7.26 -10.51
C THR A 318 23.91 -8.08 -10.34
N PHE A 319 22.81 -7.56 -10.87
CA PHE A 319 21.50 -8.18 -10.75
C PHE A 319 20.64 -7.87 -11.98
N LYS A 320 19.56 -8.62 -12.11
CA LYS A 320 18.48 -8.33 -13.05
C LYS A 320 17.19 -8.21 -12.26
N LEU A 321 16.42 -7.16 -12.51
CA LEU A 321 15.09 -7.02 -11.93
C LEU A 321 14.14 -7.99 -12.64
N GLU A 322 13.61 -8.93 -11.88
CA GLU A 322 12.58 -9.86 -12.31
C GLU A 322 11.45 -9.82 -11.28
N PRO A 323 10.20 -9.56 -11.69
CA PRO A 323 9.73 -9.36 -13.06
C PRO A 323 10.16 -8.01 -13.65
N GLU A 324 10.11 -7.88 -14.98
CA GLU A 324 10.44 -6.63 -15.67
C GLU A 324 9.53 -5.45 -15.28
N THR A 325 8.34 -5.75 -14.76
CA THR A 325 7.33 -4.81 -14.26
C THR A 325 7.68 -4.21 -12.90
N LEU A 326 8.69 -4.73 -12.20
CA LEU A 326 9.02 -4.31 -10.83
C LEU A 326 9.25 -2.80 -10.70
N LEU A 327 9.78 -2.16 -11.73
CA LEU A 327 9.96 -0.69 -11.78
C LEU A 327 8.62 0.06 -11.73
N ASP A 328 7.63 -0.42 -12.49
CA ASP A 328 6.28 0.15 -12.48
C ASP A 328 5.57 -0.15 -11.17
N GLU A 329 5.82 -1.33 -10.58
CA GLU A 329 5.23 -1.73 -9.31
C GLU A 329 5.70 -0.80 -8.19
N VAL A 330 7.01 -0.55 -8.09
CA VAL A 330 7.55 0.39 -7.10
C VAL A 330 7.04 1.82 -7.35
N ARG A 331 7.00 2.27 -8.62
CA ARG A 331 6.45 3.59 -8.97
C ARG A 331 4.97 3.72 -8.56
N ALA A 332 4.17 2.68 -8.75
CA ALA A 332 2.77 2.65 -8.33
C ALA A 332 2.59 2.53 -6.80
N SER A 333 3.68 2.42 -6.03
CA SER A 333 3.69 2.17 -4.59
C SER A 333 3.22 0.75 -4.20
N GLY A 334 3.42 -0.20 -5.10
CA GLY A 334 3.12 -1.61 -4.93
C GLY A 334 2.52 -2.24 -6.18
N ARG A 335 2.68 -3.56 -6.29
CA ARG A 335 2.09 -4.35 -7.38
C ARG A 335 0.56 -4.34 -7.36
N ILE A 336 -0.06 -4.37 -6.17
CA ILE A 336 -1.52 -4.33 -6.04
C ILE A 336 -2.10 -3.01 -6.58
N PRO A 337 -1.64 -1.81 -6.15
CA PRO A 337 -2.03 -0.55 -6.77
C PRO A 337 -1.81 -0.51 -8.29
N LEU A 338 -0.70 -1.06 -8.78
CA LEU A 338 -0.41 -1.12 -10.22
C LEU A 338 -1.49 -1.91 -10.97
N ILE A 339 -1.81 -3.12 -10.51
CA ILE A 339 -2.81 -3.99 -11.16
C ILE A 339 -4.17 -3.32 -11.17
N ILE A 340 -4.61 -2.75 -10.04
CA ILE A 340 -5.91 -2.06 -9.93
C ILE A 340 -5.96 -0.86 -10.87
N GLY A 341 -4.95 0.02 -10.81
CA GLY A 341 -4.90 1.23 -11.62
C GLY A 341 -4.77 0.93 -13.12
N ARG A 342 -3.94 -0.05 -13.51
CA ARG A 342 -3.84 -0.51 -14.90
C ARG A 342 -5.16 -1.08 -15.39
N GLY A 343 -5.84 -1.89 -14.57
CA GLY A 343 -7.17 -2.42 -14.84
C GLY A 343 -8.19 -1.30 -15.06
N LEU A 344 -8.20 -0.27 -14.19
CA LEU A 344 -9.04 0.91 -14.35
C LEU A 344 -8.74 1.66 -15.64
N THR A 345 -7.46 1.97 -15.91
CA THR A 345 -7.03 2.62 -17.16
C THR A 345 -7.52 1.86 -18.39
N ASN A 346 -7.29 0.55 -18.45
CA ASN A 346 -7.69 -0.26 -19.60
C ASN A 346 -9.22 -0.39 -19.73
N LYS A 347 -9.96 -0.46 -18.61
CA LYS A 347 -11.44 -0.44 -18.60
C LYS A 347 -11.97 0.87 -19.18
N VAL A 348 -11.39 2.00 -18.79
CA VAL A 348 -11.80 3.32 -19.27
C VAL A 348 -11.44 3.49 -20.75
N ARG A 349 -10.23 3.09 -21.17
CA ARG A 349 -9.80 3.14 -22.57
C ARG A 349 -10.75 2.35 -23.47
N LYS A 350 -11.14 1.14 -23.06
CA LYS A 350 -12.14 0.34 -23.77
C LYS A 350 -13.49 1.06 -23.86
N PHE A 351 -13.95 1.69 -22.78
CA PHE A 351 -15.19 2.49 -22.79
C PHE A 351 -15.13 3.67 -23.76
N LEU A 352 -13.96 4.31 -23.88
CA LEU A 352 -13.71 5.42 -24.81
C LEU A 352 -13.40 4.97 -26.25
N GLY A 353 -13.40 3.67 -26.54
CA GLY A 353 -13.05 3.14 -27.87
C GLY A 353 -11.56 3.27 -28.22
N LEU A 354 -10.70 3.42 -27.22
CA LEU A 354 -9.24 3.48 -27.37
C LEU A 354 -8.64 2.07 -27.28
N GLY A 355 -7.45 1.89 -27.88
CA GLY A 355 -6.66 0.68 -27.72
C GLY A 355 -6.11 0.51 -26.29
N GLU A 356 -5.38 -0.57 -26.03
CA GLU A 356 -4.70 -0.78 -24.75
C GLU A 356 -3.72 0.38 -24.43
N SER A 357 -3.40 0.60 -23.15
CA SER A 357 -2.43 1.61 -22.76
C SER A 357 -1.00 1.15 -23.05
N GLU A 358 -0.16 2.06 -23.55
CA GLU A 358 1.29 1.86 -23.69
C GLU A 358 2.06 2.50 -22.51
N ALA A 359 1.38 3.05 -21.51
CA ALA A 359 2.00 3.72 -20.37
C ALA A 359 2.68 2.76 -19.38
N PHE A 360 2.34 1.47 -19.44
CA PHE A 360 2.83 0.44 -18.53
C PHE A 360 3.73 -0.54 -19.28
N LYS A 361 4.77 -1.00 -18.61
CA LYS A 361 5.65 -2.03 -19.14
C LYS A 361 4.88 -3.33 -19.28
N LYS A 362 4.92 -3.88 -20.49
CA LYS A 362 4.27 -5.15 -20.82
C LYS A 362 5.19 -6.30 -20.42
N PRO A 363 4.67 -7.32 -19.71
CA PRO A 363 5.42 -8.54 -19.47
C PRO A 363 5.87 -9.15 -20.81
N SER A 364 7.12 -9.59 -20.89
CA SER A 364 7.61 -10.24 -22.10
C SER A 364 6.92 -11.59 -22.29
N ALA A 365 6.45 -11.87 -23.51
CA ALA A 365 5.89 -13.17 -23.84
C ALA A 365 7.04 -14.19 -23.91
N PRO A 366 7.04 -15.25 -23.08
CA PRO A 366 8.09 -16.25 -23.14
C PRO A 366 8.04 -16.99 -24.48
N LYS A 367 9.21 -17.18 -25.10
CA LYS A 367 9.36 -18.05 -26.27
C LYS A 367 9.33 -19.51 -25.81
N SER A 368 8.66 -20.38 -26.55
CA SER A 368 8.65 -21.81 -26.23
C SER A 368 8.53 -22.66 -27.49
N ASP A 369 9.40 -23.67 -27.58
CA ASP A 369 9.30 -24.76 -28.56
C ASP A 369 8.53 -25.98 -28.00
N ALA A 370 7.86 -25.80 -26.85
CA ALA A 370 7.15 -26.88 -26.18
C ALA A 370 5.98 -27.37 -27.04
N LYS A 371 5.91 -28.70 -27.23
CA LYS A 371 4.84 -29.36 -27.99
C LYS A 371 3.51 -29.46 -27.24
N GLY A 372 3.46 -29.00 -25.98
CA GLY A 372 2.26 -29.06 -25.14
C GLY A 372 2.48 -28.42 -23.76
N TYR A 373 1.45 -28.49 -22.91
CA TYR A 373 1.44 -27.92 -21.56
C TYR A 373 1.42 -29.02 -20.48
N THR A 374 2.11 -28.79 -19.37
CA THR A 374 2.00 -29.60 -18.15
C THR A 374 0.62 -29.43 -17.50
N LEU A 375 0.28 -30.28 -16.53
CA LEU A 375 -0.99 -30.16 -15.82
C LEU A 375 -1.13 -28.79 -15.12
N ALA A 376 -0.10 -28.32 -14.43
CA ALA A 376 -0.13 -27.02 -13.74
C ALA A 376 -0.39 -25.87 -14.72
N GLN A 377 0.30 -25.88 -15.87
CA GLN A 377 0.13 -24.88 -16.92
C GLN A 377 -1.29 -24.89 -17.50
N LYS A 378 -1.90 -26.07 -17.66
CA LYS A 378 -3.30 -26.22 -18.11
C LYS A 378 -4.29 -25.71 -17.07
N ILE A 379 -4.07 -25.98 -15.78
CA ILE A 379 -4.93 -25.49 -14.69
C ILE A 379 -4.94 -23.96 -14.68
N VAL A 380 -3.76 -23.33 -14.70
CA VAL A 380 -3.66 -21.85 -14.75
C VAL A 380 -4.23 -21.32 -16.06
N GLY A 381 -3.93 -21.96 -17.20
CA GLY A 381 -4.50 -21.59 -18.49
C GLY A 381 -6.03 -21.61 -18.49
N HIS A 382 -6.64 -22.67 -17.96
CA HIS A 382 -8.09 -22.78 -17.84
C HIS A 382 -8.68 -21.64 -17.00
N ALA A 383 -8.06 -21.30 -15.88
CA ALA A 383 -8.47 -20.18 -15.04
C ALA A 383 -8.32 -18.80 -15.74
N CYS A 384 -7.44 -18.71 -16.74
CA CYS A 384 -7.24 -17.54 -17.61
C CYS A 384 -8.05 -17.59 -18.93
N GLY A 385 -8.83 -18.65 -19.18
CA GLY A 385 -9.58 -18.83 -20.44
C GLY A 385 -8.73 -19.24 -21.65
N VAL A 386 -7.51 -19.76 -21.46
CA VAL A 386 -6.60 -20.21 -22.53
C VAL A 386 -6.21 -21.69 -22.33
N LYS A 387 -5.54 -22.31 -23.33
CA LYS A 387 -5.17 -23.74 -23.26
C LYS A 387 -4.07 -24.06 -22.25
N GLY A 388 -3.21 -23.09 -21.95
CA GLY A 388 -2.12 -23.21 -20.99
C GLY A 388 -1.29 -21.94 -20.90
N ILE A 389 -0.57 -21.77 -19.80
CA ILE A 389 0.36 -20.65 -19.57
C ILE A 389 1.80 -21.17 -19.60
N LEU A 390 2.71 -20.46 -20.28
CA LEU A 390 4.13 -20.81 -20.34
C LEU A 390 4.88 -20.27 -19.11
N PRO A 391 5.99 -20.90 -18.68
CA PRO A 391 6.81 -20.36 -17.58
C PRO A 391 7.33 -18.97 -17.93
N GLY A 392 7.25 -18.04 -16.98
CA GLY A 392 7.64 -16.64 -17.17
C GLY A 392 6.55 -15.75 -17.80
N ALA A 393 5.45 -16.31 -18.30
CA ALA A 393 4.32 -15.49 -18.76
C ALA A 393 3.56 -14.90 -17.57
N TYR A 394 3.28 -13.60 -17.63
CA TYR A 394 2.32 -12.97 -16.73
C TYR A 394 0.89 -13.43 -17.06
N CYS A 395 0.10 -13.72 -16.03
CA CYS A 395 -1.31 -14.04 -16.18
C CYS A 395 -2.09 -13.70 -14.91
N GLU A 396 -3.37 -13.42 -15.05
CA GLU A 396 -4.29 -13.11 -13.95
C GLU A 396 -5.38 -14.21 -13.87
N PRO A 397 -5.09 -15.37 -13.26
CA PRO A 397 -6.05 -16.48 -13.21
C PRO A 397 -7.26 -16.12 -12.34
N LYS A 398 -8.45 -16.53 -12.77
CA LYS A 398 -9.66 -16.42 -11.95
C LYS A 398 -9.49 -17.22 -10.66
N VAL A 399 -9.57 -16.53 -9.53
CA VAL A 399 -9.54 -17.16 -8.20
C VAL A 399 -10.92 -17.73 -7.86
N THR A 400 -11.01 -19.04 -7.66
CA THR A 400 -12.27 -19.74 -7.35
C THR A 400 -12.51 -19.90 -5.85
N THR A 401 -11.44 -20.16 -5.10
CA THR A 401 -11.45 -20.46 -3.67
C THR A 401 -10.33 -19.71 -2.98
N VAL A 402 -10.64 -19.00 -1.89
CA VAL A 402 -9.67 -18.32 -1.02
C VAL A 402 -9.81 -18.87 0.41
N GLY A 403 -8.70 -19.28 1.01
CA GLY A 403 -8.66 -19.69 2.42
C GLY A 403 -7.96 -18.65 3.29
N SER A 404 -8.48 -18.42 4.49
CA SER A 404 -7.93 -17.55 5.52
C SER A 404 -7.96 -18.28 6.87
N GLN A 405 -6.85 -18.22 7.61
CA GLN A 405 -6.73 -18.79 8.96
C GLN A 405 -6.66 -17.66 10.01
N ASP A 406 -6.78 -17.97 11.29
CA ASP A 406 -6.99 -17.01 12.39
C ASP A 406 -5.75 -16.17 12.74
N THR A 407 -4.54 -16.73 12.65
CA THR A 407 -3.27 -16.01 12.89
C THR A 407 -2.88 -15.00 11.80
N THR A 408 -3.46 -15.09 10.60
CA THR A 408 -3.32 -14.08 9.51
C THR A 408 -4.62 -13.35 9.20
N GLY A 409 -5.75 -13.84 9.71
CA GLY A 409 -7.09 -13.35 9.39
C GLY A 409 -7.30 -11.89 9.81
N ALA A 410 -6.75 -11.47 10.96
CA ALA A 410 -6.83 -10.09 11.40
C ALA A 410 -6.13 -9.12 10.42
N MET A 411 -4.90 -9.43 9.99
CA MET A 411 -4.21 -8.64 8.96
C MET A 411 -4.96 -8.68 7.61
N THR A 412 -5.49 -9.84 7.23
CA THR A 412 -6.26 -9.99 5.99
C THR A 412 -7.49 -9.09 6.01
N ARG A 413 -8.23 -9.04 7.12
CA ARG A 413 -9.35 -8.11 7.33
C ARG A 413 -8.90 -6.66 7.17
N ASP A 414 -7.77 -6.29 7.75
CA ASP A 414 -7.27 -4.91 7.71
C ASP A 414 -6.86 -4.49 6.28
N GLU A 415 -6.23 -5.39 5.51
CA GLU A 415 -5.94 -5.17 4.07
C GLU A 415 -7.22 -5.09 3.22
N VAL A 416 -8.22 -5.94 3.47
CA VAL A 416 -9.52 -5.91 2.78
C VAL A 416 -10.24 -4.57 3.02
N LYS A 417 -10.17 -4.03 4.25
CA LYS A 417 -10.70 -2.71 4.59
C LYS A 417 -10.00 -1.60 3.79
N GLU A 418 -8.66 -1.61 3.75
CA GLU A 418 -7.88 -0.60 3.03
C GLU A 418 -8.13 -0.65 1.51
N LEU A 419 -8.28 -1.87 0.95
CA LEU A 419 -8.66 -2.09 -0.44
C LEU A 419 -10.11 -1.71 -0.75
N ALA A 420 -10.86 -1.16 0.21
CA ALA A 420 -12.24 -0.72 0.06
C ALA A 420 -13.18 -1.83 -0.44
N SER A 421 -12.89 -3.08 -0.07
CA SER A 421 -13.67 -4.25 -0.50
C SER A 421 -14.84 -4.49 0.45
N LEU A 422 -16.06 -4.23 -0.03
CA LEU A 422 -17.31 -4.54 0.69
C LEU A 422 -17.86 -5.94 0.39
N LYS A 423 -17.31 -6.62 -0.62
CA LYS A 423 -17.74 -7.94 -1.06
C LYS A 423 -16.57 -8.69 -1.70
N PHE A 424 -16.58 -10.01 -1.61
CA PHE A 424 -15.63 -10.84 -2.34
C PHE A 424 -16.18 -11.19 -3.71
N ASP A 425 -15.39 -10.99 -4.76
CA ASP A 425 -15.71 -11.46 -6.11
C ASP A 425 -15.32 -12.94 -6.32
N ALA A 426 -14.46 -13.47 -5.43
CA ALA A 426 -14.16 -14.90 -5.39
C ALA A 426 -15.43 -15.69 -5.00
N PRO A 427 -15.80 -16.76 -5.73
CA PRO A 427 -17.01 -17.54 -5.46
C PRO A 427 -17.09 -18.14 -4.05
N PHE A 428 -15.94 -18.49 -3.47
CA PHE A 428 -15.88 -19.08 -2.14
C PHE A 428 -14.68 -18.54 -1.35
N VAL A 429 -14.97 -18.01 -0.16
CA VAL A 429 -13.97 -17.53 0.80
C VAL A 429 -14.22 -18.21 2.15
N LEU A 430 -13.21 -18.89 2.69
CA LEU A 430 -13.27 -19.62 3.96
C LEU A 430 -12.40 -18.95 5.01
N GLN A 431 -12.93 -18.77 6.23
CA GLN A 431 -12.15 -18.42 7.42
C GLN A 431 -12.19 -19.59 8.40
N SER A 432 -11.02 -20.05 8.86
CA SER A 432 -10.90 -21.07 9.92
C SER A 432 -10.40 -20.47 11.24
N PHE A 433 -10.62 -21.21 12.33
CA PHE A 433 -10.01 -20.99 13.65
C PHE A 433 -9.39 -22.34 14.05
N CYS A 434 -8.10 -22.51 13.79
CA CYS A 434 -7.46 -23.83 13.72
C CYS A 434 -6.08 -23.88 14.38
#